data_AF-A0A942SS07-F1
#
_entry.id   AF-A0A942SS07-F1
#
_cell.length_a   1.000
_cell.length_b   1.000
_cell.length_c   1.000
_cell.angle_alpha   90.00
_cell.angle_beta   90.00
_cell.angle_gamma   90.00
#
_symmetry.space_group_name_H-M   'P 1'
#
loop_
_entity.id
_entity.type
_entity.pdbx_description
1 polymer ?
#
loop_
_entity_poly.entity_id
_entity_poly.type
_entity_poly.pdbx_seq_one_letter_code
_entity_poly.pdbx_strand_id
1 'polypeptide(L)'
;MKLIGLKGALVISLSVCLLFGCESNKPVSKPADKKEKITIKISVLTDYEPDNKMSEKVKKMRKNKKTGEPLYEVYKNLPLIDVHNHQASEFPTSTYEQLGVDKTVLFGNISEYAAIHTDQLAWDDYKQRPDLVYPSFAGVNIYSKDGIKYAKDNLEKGYLAIGELAAASTYSPVVSNLEWKGEDPTSGNLGEIYNLAAKYKVPVLLHIDPPGGAPIEGLKRALTEHPHTNIIFGHANVANTPERIEDLLKNYDNLYIDFFAGYTEYDESSSYKIKDFIPLIEKYPNKFLFGTDGGFGIGYDNAINAIYETIDQLSPETAVKVAYQNYERLIETQPPTKTQIGNIQKYASEIRTKETLKLNKRMANELLFKLQEKKTK
;
A
#
# COMPACT_ATOMS: atom_id res chain seq x y z
N MET A 1 1.09 18.70 68.80
CA MET A 1 0.28 18.00 69.82
C MET A 1 0.54 16.49 69.66
N LYS A 2 1.15 15.86 70.67
CA LYS A 2 1.40 14.42 70.96
C LYS A 2 1.81 13.49 69.79
N LEU A 3 3.09 13.12 69.60
CA LEU A 3 3.95 12.13 70.30
C LEU A 3 3.39 10.70 70.37
N ILE A 4 4.11 9.75 69.74
CA ILE A 4 4.59 8.40 70.14
C ILE A 4 5.28 7.84 68.85
N GLY A 5 6.53 7.39 68.77
CA GLY A 5 7.53 7.02 69.76
C GLY A 5 7.77 5.51 69.75
N LEU A 6 8.66 4.98 68.89
CA LEU A 6 9.26 3.65 69.10
C LEU A 6 10.76 3.65 68.74
N LYS A 7 11.56 3.23 69.71
CA LYS A 7 13.03 3.10 69.72
C LYS A 7 13.41 1.62 69.85
N GLY A 8 14.61 1.29 69.38
CA GLY A 8 15.45 0.18 69.84
C GLY A 8 15.36 -1.09 68.99
N ALA A 9 16.43 -1.85 68.72
CA ALA A 9 17.74 -1.87 69.36
C ALA A 9 18.81 -2.39 68.40
N LEU A 10 20.02 -1.85 68.56
CA LEU A 10 21.28 -2.27 67.97
C LEU A 10 21.89 -3.33 68.90
N VAL A 11 22.20 -4.53 68.38
CA VAL A 11 22.99 -5.53 69.10
C VAL A 11 24.28 -5.77 68.33
N ILE A 12 25.37 -5.35 68.97
CA ILE A 12 26.76 -5.64 68.58
C ILE A 12 27.11 -6.97 69.23
N SER A 13 27.52 -7.96 68.45
CA SER A 13 28.22 -9.15 68.93
C SER A 13 29.56 -9.25 68.21
N LEU A 14 30.62 -8.94 68.95
CA LEU A 14 32.00 -9.21 68.59
C LEU A 14 32.31 -10.65 69.03
N SER A 15 32.72 -11.52 68.11
CA SER A 15 33.37 -12.78 68.46
C SER A 15 34.60 -12.95 67.57
N VAL A 16 35.74 -13.00 68.24
CA VAL A 16 37.08 -13.15 67.69
C VAL A 16 37.50 -14.62 67.87
N CYS A 17 38.41 -15.07 66.99
CA CYS A 17 39.22 -16.30 67.02
C CYS A 17 38.56 -17.60 66.49
N LEU A 18 38.98 -18.08 65.31
CA LEU A 18 40.19 -18.91 65.14
C LEU A 18 40.42 -19.25 63.65
N LEU A 19 41.70 -19.21 63.28
CA LEU A 19 42.29 -19.64 62.01
C LEU A 19 42.08 -21.14 61.79
N PHE A 20 41.60 -21.57 60.62
CA PHE A 20 42.06 -22.77 59.92
C PHE A 20 41.71 -22.67 58.43
N GLY A 21 42.70 -22.93 57.57
CA GLY A 21 42.61 -22.76 56.13
C GLY A 21 41.75 -23.80 55.43
N CYS A 22 41.05 -23.35 54.39
CA CYS A 22 40.55 -24.17 53.28
C CYS A 22 40.84 -23.42 51.99
N GLU A 23 41.56 -24.07 51.07
CA GLU A 23 41.85 -23.61 49.71
C GLU A 23 40.55 -23.24 48.98
N SER A 24 40.39 -21.96 48.66
CA SER A 24 39.31 -21.49 47.79
C SER A 24 39.72 -21.67 46.33
N ASN A 25 39.18 -22.71 45.72
CA ASN A 25 39.11 -22.86 44.27
C ASN A 25 38.51 -21.59 43.66
N LYS A 26 39.36 -20.78 43.00
CA LYS A 26 38.90 -19.67 42.16
C LYS A 26 38.00 -20.26 41.06
N PRO A 27 36.76 -19.78 40.88
CA PRO A 27 35.97 -20.17 39.73
C PRO A 27 36.67 -19.61 38.49
N VAL A 28 37.17 -20.51 37.65
CA VAL A 28 37.65 -20.20 36.31
C VAL A 28 36.47 -19.59 35.56
N SER A 29 36.51 -18.27 35.34
CA SER A 29 35.56 -17.59 34.47
C SER A 29 35.71 -18.18 33.06
N LYS A 30 34.71 -18.97 32.64
CA LYS A 30 34.63 -19.44 31.25
C LYS A 30 34.69 -18.24 30.32
N PRO A 31 35.50 -18.27 29.24
CA PRO A 31 35.45 -17.24 28.21
C PRO A 31 34.01 -17.17 27.70
N ALA A 32 33.44 -15.97 27.65
CA ALA A 32 32.17 -15.75 26.97
C ALA A 32 32.36 -16.19 25.52
N ASP A 33 31.69 -17.27 25.12
CA ASP A 33 31.64 -17.72 23.73
C ASP A 33 31.21 -16.54 22.87
N LYS A 34 32.14 -16.00 22.08
CA LYS A 34 31.83 -15.05 21.01
C LYS A 34 30.96 -15.79 20.00
N LYS A 35 29.64 -15.78 20.20
CA LYS A 35 28.68 -16.24 19.20
C LYS A 35 28.91 -15.39 17.95
N GLU A 36 29.50 -16.02 16.94
CA GLU A 36 29.72 -15.41 15.64
C GLU A 36 28.37 -14.93 15.09
N LYS A 37 28.27 -13.63 14.80
CA LYS A 37 27.02 -13.02 14.35
C LYS A 37 26.77 -13.44 12.91
N ILE A 38 25.94 -14.47 12.74
CA ILE A 38 25.49 -14.93 11.43
C ILE A 38 24.82 -13.73 10.72
N THR A 39 25.34 -13.39 9.55
CA THR A 39 24.82 -12.29 8.72
C THR A 39 24.39 -12.88 7.38
N ILE A 40 23.21 -12.51 6.91
CA ILE A 40 22.69 -12.95 5.61
C ILE A 40 23.01 -11.90 4.55
N LYS A 41 23.42 -12.33 3.36
CA LYS A 41 23.55 -11.43 2.22
C LYS A 41 22.16 -11.17 1.65
N ILE A 42 21.77 -9.90 1.56
CA ILE A 42 20.52 -9.47 0.92
C ILE A 42 20.91 -8.56 -0.25
N SER A 43 20.40 -8.86 -1.44
CA SER A 43 20.50 -7.99 -2.60
C SER A 43 19.11 -7.49 -2.99
N VAL A 44 19.05 -6.22 -3.39
CA VAL A 44 17.82 -5.58 -3.86
C VAL A 44 17.41 -6.19 -5.20
N LEU A 45 16.15 -6.62 -5.30
CA LEU A 45 15.50 -7.03 -6.55
C LEU A 45 14.47 -5.95 -6.90
N THR A 46 14.69 -5.18 -7.95
CA THR A 46 13.72 -4.16 -8.41
C THR A 46 13.53 -4.18 -9.92
N ASP A 47 14.06 -5.19 -10.59
CA ASP A 47 13.81 -5.42 -12.00
C ASP A 47 12.42 -6.04 -12.15
N TYR A 48 11.57 -5.44 -12.98
CA TYR A 48 10.23 -5.93 -13.27
C TYR A 48 10.15 -6.46 -14.70
N GLU A 49 9.77 -7.73 -14.83
CA GLU A 49 9.56 -8.40 -16.11
C GLU A 49 8.05 -8.65 -16.31
N PRO A 50 7.38 -7.97 -17.26
CA PRO A 50 5.96 -8.19 -17.52
C PRO A 50 5.69 -9.57 -18.14
N ASP A 51 4.55 -10.20 -17.83
CA ASP A 51 4.08 -11.39 -18.55
C ASP A 51 3.61 -11.03 -19.98
N ASN A 52 4.54 -11.08 -20.91
CA ASN A 52 4.30 -10.80 -22.33
C ASN A 52 3.41 -11.87 -23.01
N LYS A 53 3.11 -13.01 -22.36
CA LYS A 53 2.26 -14.06 -22.92
C LYS A 53 0.79 -13.90 -22.53
N MET A 54 0.47 -12.99 -21.61
CA MET A 54 -0.90 -12.82 -21.12
C MET A 54 -1.83 -12.25 -22.19
N SER A 55 -1.36 -11.37 -23.08
CA SER A 55 -2.18 -10.82 -24.18
C SER A 55 -2.70 -11.92 -25.11
N GLU A 56 -1.87 -12.93 -25.41
CA GLU A 56 -2.29 -14.11 -26.19
C GLU A 56 -3.30 -14.98 -25.44
N LYS A 57 -3.23 -15.04 -24.10
CA LYS A 57 -4.26 -15.71 -23.29
C LYS A 57 -5.59 -14.95 -23.36
N VAL A 58 -5.56 -13.61 -23.28
CA VAL A 58 -6.75 -12.76 -23.44
C VAL A 58 -7.40 -12.94 -24.81
N LYS A 59 -6.61 -13.01 -25.90
CA LYS A 59 -7.13 -13.34 -27.25
C LYS A 59 -7.87 -14.68 -27.27
N LYS A 60 -7.32 -15.70 -26.60
CA LYS A 60 -7.95 -17.03 -26.49
C LYS A 60 -9.22 -17.01 -25.64
N MET A 61 -9.23 -16.28 -24.52
CA MET A 61 -10.42 -16.10 -23.68
C MET A 61 -11.58 -15.53 -24.51
N ARG A 62 -11.34 -14.43 -25.24
CA ARG A 62 -12.35 -13.79 -26.09
C ARG A 62 -12.85 -14.70 -27.21
N LYS A 63 -11.96 -15.48 -27.83
CA LYS A 63 -12.35 -16.45 -28.87
C LYS A 63 -13.25 -17.56 -28.33
N ASN A 64 -13.08 -17.93 -27.06
CA ASN A 64 -13.82 -19.00 -26.40
C ASN A 64 -15.07 -18.51 -25.63
N LYS A 65 -15.27 -17.18 -25.55
CA LYS A 65 -16.41 -16.55 -24.90
C LYS A 65 -17.72 -17.09 -25.45
N LYS A 66 -18.60 -17.56 -24.57
CA LYS A 66 -19.94 -18.02 -24.95
C LYS A 66 -20.94 -16.86 -24.85
N THR A 67 -21.96 -16.90 -25.68
CA THR A 67 -23.07 -15.92 -25.61
C THR A 67 -23.74 -15.98 -24.24
N GLY A 68 -23.85 -14.83 -23.57
CA GLY A 68 -24.46 -14.71 -22.24
C GLY A 68 -23.59 -15.15 -21.06
N GLU A 69 -22.33 -15.54 -21.30
CA GLU A 69 -21.38 -15.83 -20.23
C GLU A 69 -20.96 -14.54 -19.51
N PRO A 70 -21.02 -14.49 -18.16
CA PRO A 70 -20.54 -13.34 -17.40
C PRO A 70 -19.07 -13.05 -17.68
N LEU A 71 -18.69 -11.78 -17.82
CA LEU A 71 -17.33 -11.42 -18.24
C LEU A 71 -16.26 -11.80 -17.20
N TYR A 72 -16.58 -11.79 -15.91
CA TYR A 72 -15.66 -12.26 -14.88
C TYR A 72 -15.31 -13.76 -15.07
N GLU A 73 -16.24 -14.59 -15.57
CA GLU A 73 -15.95 -15.99 -15.93
C GLU A 73 -15.11 -16.10 -17.21
N VAL A 74 -15.38 -15.26 -18.21
CA VAL A 74 -14.61 -15.20 -19.47
C VAL A 74 -13.14 -14.87 -19.17
N TYR A 75 -12.91 -13.91 -18.27
CA TYR A 75 -11.60 -13.36 -17.95
C TYR A 75 -10.97 -13.92 -16.67
N LYS A 76 -11.51 -14.97 -16.04
CA LYS A 76 -11.03 -15.50 -14.75
C LYS A 76 -9.56 -15.92 -14.65
N ASN A 77 -8.85 -16.07 -15.78
CA ASN A 77 -7.41 -16.37 -15.78
C ASN A 77 -6.55 -15.17 -16.18
N LEU A 78 -7.14 -13.98 -16.31
CA LEU A 78 -6.45 -12.70 -16.43
C LEU A 78 -6.33 -12.14 -15.01
N PRO A 79 -5.10 -11.98 -14.47
CA PRO A 79 -4.94 -11.38 -13.16
C PRO A 79 -5.57 -10.00 -13.10
N LEU A 80 -6.30 -9.73 -12.03
CA LEU A 80 -6.94 -8.45 -11.77
C LEU A 80 -6.50 -7.88 -10.42
N ILE A 81 -6.03 -6.63 -10.43
CA ILE A 81 -5.74 -5.85 -9.24
C ILE A 81 -6.74 -4.70 -9.16
N ASP A 82 -7.57 -4.72 -8.11
CA ASP A 82 -8.39 -3.56 -7.72
C ASP A 82 -7.51 -2.58 -6.94
N VAL A 83 -7.16 -1.44 -7.54
CA VAL A 83 -6.15 -0.53 -6.95
C VAL A 83 -6.72 0.44 -5.92
N HIS A 84 -8.02 0.41 -5.65
CA HIS A 84 -8.67 1.38 -4.78
C HIS A 84 -9.89 0.78 -4.06
N ASN A 85 -9.73 0.44 -2.78
CA ASN A 85 -10.79 -0.16 -1.97
C ASN A 85 -10.73 0.24 -0.49
N HIS A 86 -11.81 0.78 0.08
CA HIS A 86 -11.90 1.26 1.47
C HIS A 86 -12.41 0.25 2.51
N GLN A 87 -12.54 -1.03 2.15
CA GLN A 87 -13.21 -2.04 2.99
C GLN A 87 -12.28 -2.67 4.04
N ALA A 88 -11.26 -1.96 4.54
CA ALA A 88 -10.33 -2.51 5.54
C ALA A 88 -11.01 -2.96 6.85
N SER A 89 -12.16 -2.38 7.18
CA SER A 89 -12.95 -2.79 8.35
C SER A 89 -13.77 -4.06 8.12
N GLU A 90 -14.06 -4.40 6.86
CA GLU A 90 -14.95 -5.50 6.47
C GLU A 90 -14.46 -6.12 5.14
N PHE A 91 -13.35 -6.85 5.18
CA PHE A 91 -12.73 -7.42 3.98
C PHE A 91 -13.54 -8.61 3.40
N PRO A 92 -14.24 -8.47 2.27
CA PRO A 92 -15.20 -9.47 1.79
C PRO A 92 -14.53 -10.50 0.87
N THR A 93 -13.70 -11.38 1.43
CA THR A 93 -12.91 -12.37 0.66
C THR A 93 -13.73 -13.19 -0.32
N SER A 94 -14.92 -13.65 0.08
CA SER A 94 -15.77 -14.50 -0.76
C SER A 94 -16.25 -13.79 -2.04
N THR A 95 -16.53 -12.49 -1.94
CA THR A 95 -16.96 -11.69 -3.10
C THR A 95 -15.81 -11.52 -4.08
N TYR A 96 -14.59 -11.29 -3.60
CA TYR A 96 -13.42 -11.12 -4.45
C TYR A 96 -13.08 -12.41 -5.20
N GLU A 97 -13.10 -13.55 -4.50
CA GLU A 97 -12.91 -14.87 -5.12
C GLU A 97 -13.98 -15.16 -6.17
N GLN A 98 -15.25 -14.87 -5.87
CA GLN A 98 -16.36 -15.09 -6.79
C GLN A 98 -16.24 -14.23 -8.06
N LEU A 99 -15.80 -12.98 -7.93
CA LEU A 99 -15.69 -12.03 -9.03
C LEU A 99 -14.33 -12.05 -9.73
N GLY A 100 -13.41 -12.92 -9.34
CA GLY A 100 -12.11 -13.06 -10.00
C GLY A 100 -11.12 -11.91 -9.72
N VAL A 101 -11.17 -11.31 -8.54
CA VAL A 101 -10.20 -10.30 -8.09
C VAL A 101 -9.03 -10.99 -7.39
N ASP A 102 -7.85 -11.00 -8.02
CA ASP A 102 -6.66 -11.67 -7.48
C ASP A 102 -6.02 -10.89 -6.33
N LYS A 103 -5.99 -9.55 -6.43
CA LYS A 103 -5.48 -8.68 -5.38
C LYS A 103 -6.28 -7.40 -5.29
N THR A 104 -6.31 -6.82 -4.09
CA THR A 104 -6.81 -5.46 -3.87
C THR A 104 -5.79 -4.62 -3.11
N VAL A 105 -5.74 -3.33 -3.43
CA VAL A 105 -5.06 -2.34 -2.61
C VAL A 105 -6.07 -1.86 -1.58
N LEU A 106 -5.77 -2.17 -0.33
CA LEU A 106 -6.70 -1.98 0.77
C LEU A 106 -6.36 -0.70 1.54
N PHE A 107 -7.35 0.17 1.62
CA PHE A 107 -7.31 1.48 2.24
C PHE A 107 -8.12 1.47 3.53
N GLY A 108 -7.62 2.18 4.55
CA GLY A 108 -8.43 2.56 5.69
C GLY A 108 -9.41 3.69 5.35
N ASN A 109 -9.94 4.33 6.39
CA ASN A 109 -10.63 5.62 6.26
C ASN A 109 -9.68 6.68 5.67
N ILE A 110 -10.23 7.81 5.26
CA ILE A 110 -9.53 8.84 4.49
C ILE A 110 -9.19 10.02 5.41
N SER A 111 -7.92 10.42 5.47
CA SER A 111 -7.47 11.76 5.93
C SER A 111 -8.11 12.31 7.21
N GLU A 112 -8.26 11.45 8.22
CA GLU A 112 -8.80 11.79 9.54
C GLU A 112 -8.20 10.87 10.63
N TYR A 113 -8.42 11.17 11.91
CA TYR A 113 -7.90 10.35 13.01
C TYR A 113 -8.29 8.87 12.93
N ALA A 114 -9.52 8.57 12.49
CA ALA A 114 -9.99 7.19 12.35
C ALA A 114 -9.21 6.39 11.29
N ALA A 115 -8.59 7.06 10.31
CA ALA A 115 -7.74 6.44 9.31
C ALA A 115 -6.51 5.75 9.93
N ILE A 116 -5.93 6.32 11.01
CA ILE A 116 -4.77 5.70 11.69
C ILE A 116 -5.11 4.29 12.20
N HIS A 117 -6.33 4.10 12.71
CA HIS A 117 -6.75 2.80 13.21
C HIS A 117 -7.03 1.81 12.07
N THR A 118 -7.75 2.27 11.04
CA THR A 118 -8.15 1.40 9.91
C THR A 118 -6.99 1.07 8.98
N ASP A 119 -5.96 1.93 8.89
CA ASP A 119 -4.67 1.61 8.26
C ASP A 119 -4.06 0.34 8.89
N GLN A 120 -4.17 0.20 10.22
CA GLN A 120 -3.65 -0.98 10.92
C GLN A 120 -4.43 -2.25 10.55
N LEU A 121 -5.76 -2.15 10.34
CA LEU A 121 -6.58 -3.26 9.87
C LEU A 121 -6.12 -3.72 8.48
N ALA A 122 -5.88 -2.78 7.55
CA ALA A 122 -5.36 -3.11 6.23
C ALA A 122 -4.01 -3.84 6.28
N TRP A 123 -3.15 -3.47 7.23
CA TRP A 123 -1.89 -4.18 7.47
C TRP A 123 -2.07 -5.57 8.07
N ASP A 124 -3.02 -5.73 8.98
CA ASP A 124 -3.30 -7.02 9.60
C ASP A 124 -3.91 -7.99 8.59
N ASP A 125 -4.77 -7.51 7.68
CA ASP A 125 -5.26 -8.27 6.53
C ASP A 125 -4.12 -8.64 5.57
N TYR A 126 -3.21 -7.72 5.27
CA TYR A 126 -2.02 -8.04 4.46
C TYR A 126 -1.14 -9.11 5.10
N LYS A 127 -0.95 -9.07 6.42
CA LYS A 127 -0.19 -10.08 7.12
C LYS A 127 -0.86 -11.46 7.05
N GLN A 128 -2.18 -11.51 7.15
CA GLN A 128 -2.94 -12.76 7.10
C GLN A 128 -3.09 -13.31 5.68
N ARG A 129 -3.20 -12.43 4.68
CA ARG A 129 -3.51 -12.76 3.29
C ARG A 129 -2.61 -11.98 2.32
N PRO A 130 -1.29 -12.15 2.38
CA PRO A 130 -0.36 -11.38 1.54
C PRO A 130 -0.54 -11.65 0.04
N ASP A 131 -1.15 -12.79 -0.31
CA ASP A 131 -1.50 -13.13 -1.68
C ASP A 131 -2.72 -12.38 -2.21
N LEU A 132 -3.55 -11.77 -1.36
CA LEU A 132 -4.77 -11.05 -1.76
C LEU A 132 -4.73 -9.53 -1.54
N VAL A 133 -3.83 -9.05 -0.67
CA VAL A 133 -3.84 -7.64 -0.22
C VAL A 133 -2.53 -6.94 -0.53
N TYR A 134 -2.62 -5.69 -0.97
CA TYR A 134 -1.56 -4.71 -0.87
C TYR A 134 -2.00 -3.62 0.11
N PRO A 135 -1.25 -3.36 1.20
CA PRO A 135 -1.69 -2.40 2.20
C PRO A 135 -1.33 -0.96 1.76
N SER A 136 -2.31 -0.06 1.80
CA SER A 136 -2.13 1.39 1.76
C SER A 136 -2.38 1.99 3.15
N PHE A 137 -1.92 3.23 3.37
CA PHE A 137 -2.23 3.99 4.57
C PHE A 137 -2.61 5.44 4.24
N ALA A 138 -3.62 5.96 4.93
CA ALA A 138 -4.24 7.26 4.69
C ALA A 138 -4.30 8.16 5.94
N GLY A 139 -3.92 7.67 7.11
CA GLY A 139 -3.93 8.39 8.39
C GLY A 139 -2.87 9.49 8.53
N VAL A 140 -2.60 10.23 7.46
CA VAL A 140 -1.59 11.27 7.40
C VAL A 140 -2.24 12.63 7.60
N ASN A 141 -2.04 13.23 8.78
CA ASN A 141 -2.39 14.64 8.98
C ASN A 141 -1.40 15.53 8.20
N ILE A 142 -1.85 16.04 7.04
CA ILE A 142 -0.99 16.82 6.14
C ILE A 142 -0.55 18.16 6.74
N TYR A 143 -1.16 18.64 7.83
CA TYR A 143 -0.80 19.92 8.46
C TYR A 143 0.12 19.77 9.67
N SER A 144 0.46 18.54 10.06
CA SER A 144 1.30 18.26 11.24
C SER A 144 2.59 17.54 10.89
N LYS A 145 3.67 17.87 11.63
CA LYS A 145 4.93 17.11 11.59
C LYS A 145 4.73 15.65 12.02
N ASP A 146 3.75 15.38 12.87
CA ASP A 146 3.40 14.01 13.26
C ASP A 146 2.83 13.21 12.07
N GLY A 147 2.15 13.86 11.13
CA GLY A 147 1.71 13.21 9.88
C GLY A 147 2.90 12.78 9.02
N ILE A 148 3.92 13.63 8.89
CA ILE A 148 5.16 13.29 8.17
C ILE A 148 5.87 12.11 8.85
N LYS A 149 5.95 12.14 10.18
CA LYS A 149 6.53 11.05 10.98
C LYS A 149 5.74 9.76 10.79
N TYR A 150 4.41 9.82 10.86
CA TYR A 150 3.52 8.69 10.65
C TYR A 150 3.73 8.06 9.27
N ALA A 151 3.76 8.88 8.22
CA ALA A 151 4.03 8.41 6.86
C ALA A 151 5.39 7.69 6.78
N LYS A 152 6.46 8.31 7.30
CA LYS A 152 7.79 7.69 7.32
C LYS A 152 7.81 6.36 8.08
N ASP A 153 7.13 6.26 9.22
CA ASP A 153 7.11 5.06 10.06
C ASP A 153 6.35 3.92 9.37
N ASN A 154 5.22 4.18 8.71
CA ASN A 154 4.50 3.18 7.92
C ASN A 154 5.29 2.74 6.67
N LEU A 155 5.99 3.67 6.01
CA LEU A 155 6.86 3.32 4.88
C LEU A 155 8.00 2.40 5.32
N GLU A 156 8.63 2.66 6.47
CA GLU A 156 9.67 1.80 7.06
C GLU A 156 9.11 0.46 7.54
N LYS A 157 7.89 0.44 8.11
CA LYS A 157 7.16 -0.78 8.52
C LYS A 157 6.95 -1.72 7.34
N GLY A 158 6.66 -1.17 6.16
CA GLY A 158 6.61 -1.93 4.92
C GLY A 158 5.38 -1.69 4.05
N TYR A 159 4.53 -0.70 4.34
CA TYR A 159 3.37 -0.39 3.50
C TYR A 159 3.78 -0.09 2.06
N LEU A 160 2.93 -0.46 1.11
CA LEU A 160 3.28 -0.49 -0.32
C LEU A 160 2.75 0.72 -1.10
N ALA A 161 1.81 1.47 -0.53
CA ALA A 161 1.24 2.69 -1.09
C ALA A 161 0.91 3.71 0.01
N ILE A 162 0.73 4.97 -0.39
CA ILE A 162 0.18 6.05 0.44
C ILE A 162 -1.13 6.50 -0.18
N GLY A 163 -2.12 6.77 0.65
CA GLY A 163 -3.41 7.31 0.24
C GLY A 163 -4.54 6.45 0.79
N GLU A 164 -5.79 6.84 0.53
CA GLU A 164 -6.22 8.00 -0.25
C GLU A 164 -5.99 9.26 0.60
N LEU A 165 -5.19 10.20 0.08
CA LEU A 165 -5.03 11.51 0.73
C LEU A 165 -6.00 12.49 0.11
N ALA A 166 -6.79 13.16 0.95
CA ALA A 166 -7.74 14.18 0.54
C ALA A 166 -6.99 15.46 0.16
N ALA A 167 -6.44 15.51 -1.05
CA ALA A 167 -5.65 16.63 -1.54
C ALA A 167 -6.52 17.85 -1.85
N ALA A 168 -7.71 17.63 -2.41
CA ALA A 168 -8.77 18.63 -2.56
C ALA A 168 -10.12 17.93 -2.67
N SER A 169 -11.15 18.48 -2.03
CA SER A 169 -12.52 17.99 -2.19
C SER A 169 -13.53 19.04 -1.80
N THR A 170 -14.47 19.37 -2.68
CA THR A 170 -15.64 20.21 -2.41
C THR A 170 -16.95 19.64 -2.97
N TYR A 171 -16.90 18.64 -3.86
CA TYR A 171 -18.03 17.92 -4.45
C TYR A 171 -18.38 16.66 -3.65
N SER A 172 -17.39 15.94 -3.11
CA SER A 172 -17.66 14.70 -2.37
C SER A 172 -18.51 14.98 -1.12
N PRO A 173 -19.63 14.28 -0.89
CA PRO A 173 -20.44 14.46 0.32
C PRO A 173 -19.72 14.01 1.60
N VAL A 174 -18.72 13.13 1.47
CA VAL A 174 -17.95 12.58 2.60
C VAL A 174 -16.62 13.31 2.73
N VAL A 175 -15.82 13.31 1.67
CA VAL A 175 -14.42 13.78 1.73
C VAL A 175 -14.34 15.29 1.94
N SER A 176 -15.33 16.06 1.47
CA SER A 176 -15.36 17.51 1.65
C SER A 176 -15.40 17.97 3.12
N ASN A 177 -15.80 17.09 4.05
CA ASN A 177 -15.94 17.38 5.47
C ASN A 177 -14.75 16.90 6.34
N LEU A 178 -13.73 16.29 5.73
CA LEU A 178 -12.60 15.70 6.48
C LEU A 178 -11.65 16.77 7.03
N GLU A 179 -11.17 16.52 8.25
CA GLU A 179 -10.33 17.46 9.00
C GLU A 179 -8.96 17.69 8.36
N TRP A 180 -8.33 16.66 7.78
CA TRP A 180 -6.97 16.76 7.24
C TRP A 180 -6.94 16.88 5.72
N LYS A 181 -8.04 17.37 5.14
CA LYS A 181 -8.13 17.62 3.71
C LYS A 181 -7.41 18.92 3.32
N GLY A 182 -6.76 18.91 2.17
CA GLY A 182 -6.15 20.07 1.52
C GLY A 182 -7.14 20.98 0.78
N GLU A 183 -6.68 22.19 0.45
CA GLU A 183 -7.36 23.07 -0.49
C GLU A 183 -7.00 22.71 -1.94
N ASP A 184 -5.77 22.24 -2.14
CA ASP A 184 -5.22 21.71 -3.38
C ASP A 184 -4.07 20.72 -3.12
N PRO A 185 -3.60 19.97 -4.14
CA PRO A 185 -2.50 19.00 -4.01
C PRO A 185 -1.12 19.53 -3.58
N THR A 186 -0.99 20.84 -3.31
CA THR A 186 0.21 21.47 -2.74
C THR A 186 0.03 21.91 -1.27
N SER A 187 -1.12 21.57 -0.66
CA SER A 187 -1.47 21.98 0.70
C SER A 187 -0.61 21.35 1.80
N GLY A 188 -0.33 22.13 2.84
CA GLY A 188 0.36 21.67 4.04
C GLY A 188 1.72 21.02 3.73
N ASN A 189 1.93 19.82 4.25
CA ASN A 189 3.15 19.04 4.12
C ASN A 189 3.08 18.00 2.98
N LEU A 190 2.12 18.11 2.04
CA LEU A 190 2.01 17.17 0.91
C LEU A 190 3.31 17.09 0.11
N GLY A 191 4.01 18.20 -0.13
CA GLY A 191 5.31 18.18 -0.80
C GLY A 191 6.38 17.34 -0.07
N GLU A 192 6.41 17.38 1.26
CA GLU A 192 7.31 16.53 2.05
C GLU A 192 6.91 15.05 1.99
N ILE A 193 5.61 14.76 1.98
CA ILE A 193 5.06 13.41 1.81
C ILE A 193 5.41 12.85 0.43
N TYR A 194 5.32 13.65 -0.64
CA TYR A 194 5.75 13.26 -1.98
C TYR A 194 7.24 12.94 -2.02
N ASN A 195 8.08 13.77 -1.40
CA ASN A 195 9.53 13.50 -1.32
C ASN A 195 9.85 12.20 -0.57
N LEU A 196 9.08 11.88 0.49
CA LEU A 196 9.17 10.57 1.14
C LEU A 196 8.75 9.46 0.17
N ALA A 197 7.60 9.60 -0.51
CA ALA A 197 7.11 8.60 -1.44
C ALA A 197 8.13 8.27 -2.54
N ALA A 198 8.74 9.29 -3.17
CA ALA A 198 9.82 9.12 -4.14
C ALA A 198 11.02 8.35 -3.56
N LYS A 199 11.43 8.68 -2.33
CA LYS A 199 12.56 8.01 -1.66
C LYS A 199 12.30 6.52 -1.42
N TYR A 200 11.07 6.14 -1.07
CA TYR A 200 10.68 4.73 -0.87
C TYR A 200 10.14 4.07 -2.15
N LYS A 201 10.05 4.82 -3.25
CA LYS A 201 9.47 4.41 -4.55
C LYS A 201 8.02 3.91 -4.45
N VAL A 202 7.24 4.41 -3.49
CA VAL A 202 5.82 4.05 -3.37
C VAL A 202 4.95 5.05 -4.14
N PRO A 203 3.81 4.62 -4.71
CA PRO A 203 2.85 5.54 -5.28
C PRO A 203 2.06 6.29 -4.19
N VAL A 204 1.51 7.45 -4.55
CA VAL A 204 0.60 8.25 -3.71
C VAL A 204 -0.73 8.43 -4.44
N LEU A 205 -1.82 7.92 -3.87
CA LEU A 205 -3.18 8.13 -4.39
C LEU A 205 -3.80 9.36 -3.74
N LEU A 206 -4.28 10.28 -4.57
CA LEU A 206 -4.90 11.54 -4.16
C LEU A 206 -6.36 11.59 -4.57
N HIS A 207 -7.23 11.92 -3.60
CA HIS A 207 -8.57 12.41 -3.88
C HIS A 207 -8.47 13.86 -4.33
N ILE A 208 -8.98 14.16 -5.54
CA ILE A 208 -8.99 15.52 -6.07
C ILE A 208 -10.34 15.79 -6.74
N ASP A 209 -11.13 16.64 -6.10
CA ASP A 209 -12.31 17.22 -6.73
C ASP A 209 -12.46 18.70 -6.32
N PRO A 210 -13.07 19.54 -7.17
CA PRO A 210 -13.52 19.27 -8.54
C PRO A 210 -12.38 19.00 -9.53
N PRO A 211 -12.65 18.31 -10.66
CA PRO A 211 -11.67 18.04 -11.71
C PRO A 211 -11.47 19.26 -12.64
N GLY A 212 -11.21 20.42 -12.04
CA GLY A 212 -10.90 21.68 -12.72
C GLY A 212 -10.50 22.78 -11.73
N GLY A 213 -10.08 23.93 -12.24
CA GLY A 213 -9.73 25.09 -11.41
C GLY A 213 -8.52 24.85 -10.50
N ALA A 214 -8.55 25.46 -9.31
CA ALA A 214 -7.43 25.44 -8.37
C ALA A 214 -6.92 24.03 -7.99
N PRO A 215 -7.78 23.01 -7.74
CA PRO A 215 -7.33 21.64 -7.49
C PRO A 215 -6.45 21.05 -8.59
N ILE A 216 -6.84 21.20 -9.86
CA ILE A 216 -6.05 20.68 -10.99
C ILE A 216 -4.79 21.50 -11.23
N GLU A 217 -4.83 22.81 -11.04
CA GLU A 217 -3.60 23.62 -11.09
C GLU A 217 -2.63 23.26 -9.96
N GLY A 218 -3.13 22.90 -8.77
CA GLY A 218 -2.32 22.33 -7.70
C GLY A 218 -1.76 20.95 -8.05
N LEU A 219 -2.54 20.07 -8.70
CA LEU A 219 -2.03 18.78 -9.20
C LEU A 219 -0.88 18.97 -10.19
N LYS A 220 -1.04 19.90 -11.15
CA LYS A 220 0.02 20.24 -12.12
C LYS A 220 1.29 20.73 -11.44
N ARG A 221 1.17 21.60 -10.42
CA ARG A 221 2.32 22.04 -9.62
C ARG A 221 2.98 20.87 -8.90
N ALA A 222 2.21 20.03 -8.20
CA ALA A 222 2.72 18.85 -7.51
C ALA A 222 3.47 17.88 -8.44
N LEU A 223 2.91 17.60 -9.62
CA LEU A 223 3.55 16.74 -10.63
C LEU A 223 4.85 17.34 -11.16
N THR A 224 4.89 18.66 -11.35
CA THR A 224 6.07 19.41 -11.83
C THR A 224 7.18 19.46 -10.78
N GLU A 225 6.83 19.76 -9.53
CA GLU A 225 7.79 19.94 -8.42
C GLU A 225 8.31 18.60 -7.88
N HIS A 226 7.56 17.52 -8.06
CA HIS A 226 7.91 16.17 -7.57
C HIS A 226 7.94 15.12 -8.70
N PRO A 227 8.79 15.28 -9.73
CA PRO A 227 8.81 14.41 -10.91
C PRO A 227 9.25 12.96 -10.63
N HIS A 228 9.78 12.69 -9.43
CA HIS A 228 10.19 11.36 -8.99
C HIS A 228 9.15 10.63 -8.14
N THR A 229 8.00 11.26 -7.91
CA THR A 229 6.87 10.68 -7.17
C THR A 229 5.83 10.22 -8.17
N ASN A 230 5.48 8.94 -8.14
CA ASN A 230 4.33 8.43 -8.88
C ASN A 230 3.05 8.85 -8.16
N ILE A 231 2.30 9.78 -8.75
CA ILE A 231 1.02 10.25 -8.22
C ILE A 231 -0.09 9.56 -8.99
N ILE A 232 -1.06 9.00 -8.27
CA ILE A 232 -2.29 8.43 -8.81
C ILE A 232 -3.41 9.44 -8.54
N PHE A 233 -4.02 9.96 -9.60
CA PHE A 233 -5.24 10.74 -9.48
C PHE A 233 -6.40 9.75 -9.28
N GLY A 234 -6.91 9.69 -8.04
CA GLY A 234 -8.06 8.89 -7.64
C GLY A 234 -9.27 9.17 -8.53
N HIS A 235 -9.97 8.10 -8.93
CA HIS A 235 -11.21 8.12 -9.72
C HIS A 235 -11.29 9.25 -10.76
N ALA A 236 -10.21 9.47 -11.52
CA ALA A 236 -10.01 10.72 -12.28
C ALA A 236 -11.02 10.94 -13.41
N ASN A 237 -11.78 9.91 -13.77
CA ASN A 237 -12.89 9.92 -14.72
C ASN A 237 -14.21 10.45 -14.13
N VAL A 238 -14.34 10.51 -12.80
CA VAL A 238 -15.53 11.03 -12.12
C VAL A 238 -15.63 12.54 -12.36
N ALA A 239 -16.75 12.95 -12.97
CA ALA A 239 -17.04 14.33 -13.36
C ALA A 239 -15.97 15.01 -14.24
N ASN A 240 -15.12 14.24 -14.92
CA ASN A 240 -14.01 14.74 -15.74
C ASN A 240 -14.12 14.24 -17.19
N THR A 241 -13.47 14.93 -18.13
CA THR A 241 -13.54 14.59 -19.55
C THR A 241 -12.28 13.84 -19.99
N PRO A 242 -12.38 12.92 -20.99
CA PRO A 242 -11.21 12.29 -21.58
C PRO A 242 -10.13 13.30 -22.03
N GLU A 243 -10.53 14.43 -22.61
CA GLU A 243 -9.61 15.45 -23.12
C GLU A 243 -8.82 16.14 -22.00
N ARG A 244 -9.45 16.39 -20.85
CA ARG A 244 -8.77 16.98 -19.69
C ARG A 244 -7.77 16.02 -19.06
N ILE A 245 -8.13 14.74 -18.99
CA ILE A 245 -7.20 13.69 -18.53
C ILE A 245 -6.04 13.56 -19.53
N GLU A 246 -6.33 13.60 -20.83
CA GLU A 246 -5.30 13.56 -21.87
C GLU A 246 -4.29 14.70 -21.74
N ASP A 247 -4.76 15.93 -21.50
CA ASP A 247 -3.88 17.09 -21.30
C ASP A 247 -2.89 16.85 -20.15
N LEU A 248 -3.34 16.25 -19.05
CA LEU A 248 -2.45 15.89 -17.95
C LEU A 248 -1.47 14.77 -18.36
N LEU A 249 -1.97 13.68 -18.94
CA LEU A 249 -1.15 12.51 -19.31
C LEU A 249 -0.07 12.84 -20.34
N LYS A 250 -0.33 13.78 -21.24
CA LYS A 250 0.64 14.24 -22.24
C LYS A 250 1.83 14.97 -21.62
N ASN A 251 1.63 15.64 -20.49
CA ASN A 251 2.61 16.54 -19.89
C ASN A 251 3.34 15.96 -18.67
N TYR A 252 2.80 14.91 -18.04
CA TYR A 252 3.31 14.39 -16.76
C TYR A 252 3.54 12.88 -16.76
N ASP A 253 4.80 12.48 -16.91
CA ASP A 253 5.19 11.07 -16.92
C ASP A 253 5.02 10.36 -15.57
N ASN A 254 4.95 11.12 -14.48
CA ASN A 254 4.79 10.60 -13.13
C ASN A 254 3.31 10.55 -12.67
N LEU A 255 2.36 10.82 -13.57
CA LEU A 255 0.93 10.71 -13.31
C LEU A 255 0.38 9.34 -13.73
N TYR A 256 -0.47 8.77 -12.89
CA TYR A 256 -1.31 7.61 -13.15
C TYR A 256 -2.78 7.96 -12.90
N ILE A 257 -3.67 7.25 -13.57
CA ILE A 257 -5.12 7.39 -13.46
C ILE A 257 -5.67 6.15 -12.78
N ASP A 258 -6.27 6.35 -11.61
CA ASP A 258 -7.24 5.41 -11.08
C ASP A 258 -8.56 5.62 -11.83
N PHE A 259 -8.99 4.60 -12.56
CA PHE A 259 -10.19 4.64 -13.40
C PHE A 259 -11.31 3.85 -12.75
N PHE A 260 -12.29 4.58 -12.22
CA PHE A 260 -13.48 3.99 -11.61
C PHE A 260 -14.54 3.69 -12.68
N ALA A 261 -14.38 2.56 -13.36
CA ALA A 261 -15.26 2.15 -14.46
C ALA A 261 -16.74 2.03 -14.02
N GLY A 262 -16.97 1.56 -12.79
CA GLY A 262 -18.29 1.40 -12.19
C GLY A 262 -19.11 2.69 -12.21
N TYR A 263 -18.52 3.80 -11.76
CA TYR A 263 -19.16 5.11 -11.83
C TYR A 263 -19.53 5.47 -13.28
N THR A 264 -18.57 5.34 -14.21
CA THR A 264 -18.81 5.76 -15.61
C THR A 264 -19.95 4.98 -16.27
N GLU A 265 -20.08 3.68 -16.01
CA GLU A 265 -21.11 2.87 -16.65
C GLU A 265 -22.46 2.92 -15.92
N TYR A 266 -22.43 2.75 -14.59
CA TYR A 266 -23.59 2.45 -13.77
C TYR A 266 -24.12 3.63 -12.95
N ASP A 267 -23.35 4.70 -12.76
CA ASP A 267 -23.85 5.89 -12.08
C ASP A 267 -24.65 6.78 -13.06
N GLU A 268 -25.89 7.10 -12.71
CA GLU A 268 -26.79 7.90 -13.53
C GLU A 268 -26.30 9.34 -13.72
N SER A 269 -25.46 9.84 -12.82
CA SER A 269 -24.87 11.19 -12.91
C SER A 269 -23.64 11.25 -13.82
N SER A 270 -23.12 10.10 -14.28
CA SER A 270 -22.02 10.08 -15.23
C SER A 270 -22.44 10.69 -16.58
N SER A 271 -21.71 11.72 -17.00
CA SER A 271 -21.91 12.37 -18.31
C SER A 271 -21.27 11.60 -19.47
N TYR A 272 -20.54 10.53 -19.17
CA TYR A 272 -19.75 9.75 -20.11
C TYR A 272 -20.03 8.26 -19.96
N LYS A 273 -19.65 7.47 -20.96
CA LYS A 273 -19.69 6.01 -20.94
C LYS A 273 -18.30 5.44 -21.14
N ILE A 274 -18.10 4.15 -20.80
CA ILE A 274 -16.79 3.49 -20.89
C ILE A 274 -16.16 3.70 -22.28
N LYS A 275 -16.97 3.54 -23.34
CA LYS A 275 -16.56 3.71 -24.74
C LYS A 275 -15.89 5.05 -25.05
N ASP A 276 -16.22 6.11 -24.30
CA ASP A 276 -15.69 7.46 -24.52
C ASP A 276 -14.25 7.56 -23.99
N PHE A 277 -13.87 6.72 -23.02
CA PHE A 277 -12.51 6.65 -22.46
C PHE A 277 -11.62 5.59 -23.15
N ILE A 278 -12.20 4.61 -23.85
CA ILE A 278 -11.42 3.54 -24.53
C ILE A 278 -10.29 4.09 -25.42
N PRO A 279 -10.52 5.10 -26.31
CA PRO A 279 -9.43 5.64 -27.13
C PRO A 279 -8.29 6.24 -26.30
N LEU A 280 -8.61 6.85 -25.16
CA LEU A 280 -7.61 7.45 -24.27
C LEU A 280 -6.79 6.36 -23.55
N ILE A 281 -7.45 5.32 -23.06
CA ILE A 281 -6.79 4.18 -22.40
C ILE A 281 -5.86 3.47 -23.39
N GLU A 282 -6.28 3.25 -24.64
CA GLU A 282 -5.43 2.69 -25.69
C GLU A 282 -4.23 3.59 -26.04
N LYS A 283 -4.41 4.91 -25.96
CA LYS A 283 -3.34 5.88 -26.25
C LYS A 283 -2.28 5.93 -25.14
N TYR A 284 -2.68 5.76 -23.87
CA TYR A 284 -1.79 5.79 -22.72
C TYR A 284 -1.90 4.51 -21.85
N PRO A 285 -1.66 3.31 -22.42
CA PRO A 285 -2.02 2.04 -21.78
C PRO A 285 -1.18 1.72 -20.53
N ASN A 286 -0.08 2.43 -20.33
CA ASN A 286 0.79 2.27 -19.15
C ASN A 286 0.42 3.23 -17.99
N LYS A 287 -0.61 4.05 -18.15
CA LYS A 287 -0.98 5.13 -17.21
C LYS A 287 -2.28 4.89 -16.48
N PHE A 288 -3.08 3.91 -16.91
CA PHE A 288 -4.37 3.58 -16.30
C PHE A 288 -4.25 2.38 -15.36
N LEU A 289 -5.03 2.45 -14.28
CA LEU A 289 -5.20 1.46 -13.24
C LEU A 289 -6.70 1.30 -13.00
N PHE A 290 -7.19 0.10 -12.72
CA PHE A 290 -8.60 -0.09 -12.35
C PHE A 290 -8.77 -0.06 -10.84
N GLY A 291 -9.62 0.85 -10.35
CA GLY A 291 -10.05 0.90 -8.97
C GLY A 291 -11.57 0.86 -8.87
N THR A 292 -12.06 0.32 -7.76
CA THR A 292 -13.51 0.20 -7.51
C THR A 292 -14.05 1.28 -6.59
N ASP A 293 -13.16 1.99 -5.86
CA ASP A 293 -13.53 2.86 -4.74
C ASP A 293 -14.47 2.15 -3.74
N GLY A 294 -14.25 0.83 -3.54
CA GLY A 294 -15.13 -0.02 -2.73
C GLY A 294 -16.57 -0.17 -3.25
N GLY A 295 -16.84 0.25 -4.49
CA GLY A 295 -18.18 0.28 -5.08
C GLY A 295 -19.04 1.45 -4.62
N PHE A 296 -18.43 2.57 -4.22
CA PHE A 296 -19.15 3.76 -3.76
C PHE A 296 -20.28 4.16 -4.74
N GLY A 297 -21.50 4.31 -4.20
CA GLY A 297 -22.69 4.72 -4.97
C GLY A 297 -23.35 3.63 -5.84
N ILE A 298 -22.60 2.63 -6.31
CA ILE A 298 -23.09 1.66 -7.32
C ILE A 298 -23.01 0.19 -6.91
N GLY A 299 -22.34 -0.14 -5.80
CA GLY A 299 -22.14 -1.50 -5.31
C GLY A 299 -20.94 -2.21 -5.94
N TYR A 300 -20.24 -3.03 -5.16
CA TYR A 300 -18.97 -3.64 -5.55
C TYR A 300 -19.07 -4.53 -6.81
N ASP A 301 -20.12 -5.35 -6.91
CA ASP A 301 -20.34 -6.23 -8.06
C ASP A 301 -20.43 -5.43 -9.37
N ASN A 302 -21.14 -4.30 -9.38
CA ASN A 302 -21.25 -3.42 -10.54
C ASN A 302 -19.91 -2.76 -10.86
N ALA A 303 -19.13 -2.38 -9.85
CA ALA A 303 -17.79 -1.82 -10.04
C ALA A 303 -16.87 -2.81 -10.79
N ILE A 304 -16.85 -4.07 -10.35
CA ILE A 304 -16.05 -5.11 -10.98
C ILE A 304 -16.58 -5.49 -12.36
N ASN A 305 -17.90 -5.60 -12.53
CA ASN A 305 -18.49 -5.87 -13.84
C ASN A 305 -18.10 -4.80 -14.87
N ALA A 306 -18.13 -3.52 -14.49
CA ALA A 306 -17.70 -2.42 -15.36
C ALA A 306 -16.20 -2.49 -15.72
N ILE A 307 -15.34 -2.96 -14.81
CA ILE A 307 -13.93 -3.22 -15.11
C ILE A 307 -13.83 -4.29 -16.21
N TYR A 308 -14.55 -5.40 -16.09
CA TYR A 308 -14.52 -6.45 -17.12
C TYR A 308 -15.15 -6.00 -18.46
N GLU A 309 -16.18 -5.17 -18.43
CA GLU A 309 -16.75 -4.53 -19.63
C GLU A 309 -15.76 -3.59 -20.31
N THR A 310 -14.95 -2.88 -19.53
CA THR A 310 -13.84 -2.07 -20.05
C THR A 310 -12.77 -2.98 -20.66
N ILE A 311 -12.36 -4.03 -19.95
CA ILE A 311 -11.40 -5.05 -20.44
C ILE A 311 -11.88 -5.66 -21.76
N ASP A 312 -13.17 -5.95 -21.93
CA ASP A 312 -13.71 -6.55 -23.15
C ASP A 312 -13.59 -5.65 -24.38
N GLN A 313 -13.58 -4.33 -24.17
CA GLN A 313 -13.48 -3.32 -25.23
C GLN A 313 -12.04 -2.94 -25.61
N LEU A 314 -11.06 -3.19 -24.72
CA LEU A 314 -9.65 -2.86 -24.96
C LEU A 314 -8.96 -3.87 -25.87
N SER A 315 -7.84 -3.50 -26.48
CA SER A 315 -6.88 -4.41 -27.09
C SER A 315 -6.34 -5.38 -26.04
N PRO A 316 -6.02 -6.63 -26.39
CA PRO A 316 -5.49 -7.62 -25.44
C PRO A 316 -4.25 -7.14 -24.70
N GLU A 317 -3.37 -6.39 -25.37
CA GLU A 317 -2.16 -5.83 -24.79
C GLU A 317 -2.46 -4.72 -23.77
N THR A 318 -3.41 -3.83 -24.07
CA THR A 318 -3.84 -2.77 -23.13
C THR A 318 -4.61 -3.35 -21.96
N ALA A 319 -5.52 -4.29 -22.20
CA ALA A 319 -6.29 -4.97 -21.15
C ALA A 319 -5.39 -5.57 -20.06
N VAL A 320 -4.31 -6.27 -20.47
CA VAL A 320 -3.35 -6.86 -19.53
C VAL A 320 -2.64 -5.83 -18.67
N LYS A 321 -2.27 -4.69 -19.27
CA LYS A 321 -1.56 -3.63 -18.56
C LYS A 321 -2.40 -2.99 -17.48
N VAL A 322 -3.61 -2.59 -17.85
CA VAL A 322 -4.53 -1.86 -16.96
C VAL A 322 -5.13 -2.80 -15.90
N ALA A 323 -5.34 -4.08 -16.24
CA ALA A 323 -5.83 -5.08 -15.28
C ALA A 323 -4.87 -5.34 -14.12
N TYR A 324 -3.55 -5.40 -14.36
CA TYR A 324 -2.60 -5.62 -13.26
C TYR A 324 -1.17 -5.13 -13.49
N GLN A 325 -0.58 -5.26 -14.69
CA GLN A 325 0.87 -5.07 -14.84
C GLN A 325 1.36 -3.65 -14.49
N ASN A 326 0.52 -2.63 -14.72
CA ASN A 326 0.86 -1.26 -14.37
C ASN A 326 1.01 -1.09 -12.85
N TYR A 327 0.05 -1.59 -12.06
CA TYR A 327 0.12 -1.50 -10.60
C TYR A 327 1.17 -2.46 -10.02
N GLU A 328 1.23 -3.68 -10.53
CA GLU A 328 2.22 -4.67 -10.12
C GLU A 328 3.65 -4.11 -10.27
N ARG A 329 3.95 -3.45 -11.38
CA ARG A 329 5.25 -2.78 -11.58
C ARG A 329 5.54 -1.72 -10.50
N LEU A 330 4.54 -0.93 -10.09
CA LEU A 330 4.71 0.08 -9.03
C LEU A 330 5.07 -0.55 -7.69
N ILE A 331 4.62 -1.79 -7.43
CA ILE A 331 4.89 -2.51 -6.19
C ILE A 331 6.22 -3.29 -6.27
N GLU A 332 6.44 -4.05 -7.33
CA GLU A 332 7.57 -4.98 -7.44
C GLU A 332 8.93 -4.26 -7.60
N THR A 333 8.92 -3.00 -8.00
CA THR A 333 10.13 -2.17 -8.18
C THR A 333 10.56 -1.42 -6.91
N GLN A 334 9.86 -1.63 -5.79
CA GLN A 334 10.18 -1.00 -4.50
C GLN A 334 11.31 -1.75 -3.79
N PRO A 335 12.40 -1.07 -3.38
CA PRO A 335 13.46 -1.72 -2.63
C PRO A 335 13.01 -2.02 -1.19
N PRO A 336 13.53 -3.07 -0.55
CA PRO A 336 13.29 -3.32 0.87
C PRO A 336 13.85 -2.16 1.71
N THR A 337 13.14 -1.82 2.78
CA THR A 337 13.52 -0.71 3.68
C THR A 337 14.69 -1.09 4.56
N LYS A 338 15.35 -0.08 5.15
CA LYS A 338 16.42 -0.31 6.13
C LYS A 338 15.88 -1.08 7.34
N THR A 339 14.65 -0.77 7.77
CA THR A 339 13.99 -1.46 8.87
C THR A 339 13.68 -2.91 8.54
N GLN A 340 13.16 -3.20 7.34
CA GLN A 340 12.91 -4.57 6.88
C GLN A 340 14.21 -5.38 6.82
N ILE A 341 15.26 -4.85 6.18
CA ILE A 341 16.58 -5.49 6.13
C ILE A 341 17.10 -5.77 7.54
N GLY A 342 17.08 -4.76 8.42
CA GLY A 342 17.53 -4.88 9.80
C GLY A 342 16.75 -5.94 10.59
N ASN A 343 15.44 -6.06 10.35
CA ASN A 343 14.60 -7.06 10.98
C ASN A 343 14.89 -8.47 10.44
N ILE A 344 15.09 -8.64 9.13
CA ILE A 344 15.48 -9.94 8.54
C ILE A 344 16.82 -10.42 9.11
N GLN A 345 17.79 -9.52 9.30
CA GLN A 345 19.08 -9.87 9.92
C GLN A 345 18.95 -10.38 11.35
N LYS A 346 17.92 -9.97 12.11
CA LYS A 346 17.68 -10.51 13.46
C LYS A 346 17.27 -11.99 13.44
N TYR A 347 16.71 -12.45 12.31
CA TYR A 347 16.31 -13.84 12.09
C TYR A 347 17.36 -14.65 11.31
N ALA A 348 18.60 -14.14 11.20
CA ALA A 348 19.62 -14.76 10.35
C ALA A 348 19.91 -16.23 10.69
N SER A 349 19.89 -16.58 11.97
CA SER A 349 20.07 -17.96 12.44
C SER A 349 18.94 -18.92 12.06
N GLU A 350 17.75 -18.40 11.78
CA GLU A 350 16.55 -19.20 11.47
C GLU A 350 16.43 -19.49 9.97
N ILE A 351 16.88 -18.58 9.12
CA ILE A 351 16.79 -18.72 7.65
C ILE A 351 17.76 -19.81 7.14
N ARG A 352 18.89 -20.02 7.85
CA ARG A 352 19.87 -21.11 7.60
C ARG A 352 20.32 -21.28 6.14
N THR A 353 20.28 -20.21 5.33
CA THR A 353 20.82 -20.22 3.97
C THR A 353 22.18 -19.55 3.91
N LYS A 354 23.07 -20.08 3.06
CA LYS A 354 24.33 -19.43 2.67
C LYS A 354 24.17 -18.57 1.42
N GLU A 355 23.01 -18.63 0.76
CA GLU A 355 22.73 -17.92 -0.47
C GLU A 355 22.33 -16.46 -0.21
N THR A 356 22.53 -15.61 -1.22
CA THR A 356 22.05 -14.23 -1.19
C THR A 356 20.54 -14.20 -1.42
N LEU A 357 19.80 -13.63 -0.46
CA LEU A 357 18.37 -13.38 -0.63
C LEU A 357 18.16 -12.20 -1.59
N LYS A 358 17.46 -12.43 -2.69
CA LYS A 358 17.03 -11.37 -3.61
C LYS A 358 15.62 -10.93 -3.23
N LEU A 359 15.47 -9.70 -2.76
CA LEU A 359 14.20 -9.21 -2.20
C LEU A 359 13.86 -7.81 -2.70
N ASN A 360 12.57 -7.61 -3.00
CA ASN A 360 11.93 -6.30 -3.04
C ASN A 360 11.19 -6.03 -1.72
N LYS A 361 10.49 -4.90 -1.62
CA LYS A 361 9.76 -4.49 -0.40
C LYS A 361 8.66 -5.47 0.00
N ARG A 362 7.84 -5.93 -0.95
CA ARG A 362 6.76 -6.90 -0.72
C ARG A 362 7.31 -8.24 -0.25
N MET A 363 8.28 -8.81 -0.97
CA MET A 363 8.92 -10.07 -0.63
C MET A 363 9.59 -10.03 0.76
N ALA A 364 10.15 -8.88 1.14
CA ALA A 364 10.70 -8.68 2.48
C ALA A 364 9.62 -8.73 3.57
N ASN A 365 8.43 -8.17 3.34
CA ASN A 365 7.29 -8.31 4.25
C ASN A 365 6.86 -9.77 4.41
N GLU A 366 6.64 -10.48 3.30
CA GLU A 366 6.19 -11.87 3.33
C GLU A 366 7.19 -12.80 4.04
N LEU A 367 8.48 -12.58 3.81
CA LEU A 367 9.52 -13.30 4.54
C LEU A 367 9.45 -13.00 6.04
N LEU A 368 9.29 -11.73 6.43
CA LEU A 368 9.16 -11.34 7.84
C LEU A 368 7.92 -11.94 8.50
N PHE A 369 6.78 -12.00 7.80
CA PHE A 369 5.57 -12.64 8.32
C PHE A 369 5.80 -14.12 8.62
N LYS A 370 6.37 -14.86 7.65
CA LYS A 370 6.71 -16.29 7.81
C LYS A 370 7.68 -16.54 8.96
N LEU A 371 8.65 -15.64 9.19
CA LEU A 371 9.62 -15.77 10.28
C LEU A 371 8.98 -15.47 11.65
N GLN A 372 8.10 -14.47 11.73
CA GLN A 372 7.40 -14.12 12.97
C GLN A 372 6.42 -15.22 13.41
N GLU A 373 5.72 -15.85 12.47
CA GLU A 373 4.82 -16.97 12.77
C GLU A 373 5.56 -18.17 13.37
N LYS A 374 6.72 -18.52 12.82
CA LYS A 374 7.55 -19.64 13.31
C LYS A 374 8.03 -19.46 14.76
N LYS A 375 8.17 -18.22 15.23
CA LYS A 375 8.58 -17.91 16.59
C LYS A 375 7.43 -17.98 17.61
N THR A 376 6.19 -17.88 17.13
CA THR A 376 4.99 -17.86 17.97
C THR A 376 4.40 -19.27 18.17
N LYS A 377 4.83 -20.24 17.35
CA LYS A 377 4.59 -21.68 17.53
C LYS A 377 5.76 -22.29 18.28
#